data_AF-A0A3C1VDM0-F1
#
_entry.id   AF-A0A3C1VDM0-F1
#
_cell.length_a   1.000
_cell.length_b   1.000
_cell.length_c   1.000
_cell.angle_alpha   90.00
_cell.angle_beta   90.00
_cell.angle_gamma   90.00
#
_symmetry.space_group_name_H-M   'P 1'
#
loop_
_entity.id
_entity.type
_entity.pdbx_description
1 polymer ?
#
loop_
_entity_poly.entity_id
_entity_poly.type
_entity_poly.pdbx_seq_one_letter_code
_entity_poly.pdbx_strand_id
1 'polypeptide(L)'
;MFAASDPDMIVAQIAIGGLVLVGLWRLVGWVRDAPTTPDPWDAEFEQKLQEPETQEVCHHCSTPQPPGAWFCSHCGRAVGPYNNLMPYVQVFSEGEVFRNGVTCRFRNRRLIATGFFLMTLAINPLFAPIYLFLLLSHLKRSRGGPVSAEDQGVP
;
A
#
# COMPACT_ATOMS: atom_id res chain seq x y z
N MET A 1 -36.61 0.53 -17.79
CA MET A 1 -37.92 0.31 -17.15
C MET A 1 -37.68 -0.48 -15.88
N PHE A 2 -37.63 0.21 -14.74
CA PHE A 2 -37.55 -0.45 -13.43
C PHE A 2 -38.91 -1.08 -13.19
N ALA A 3 -38.96 -2.43 -13.21
CA ALA A 3 -40.17 -3.20 -12.95
C ALA A 3 -40.77 -2.75 -11.62
N ALA A 4 -42.10 -2.68 -11.54
CA ALA A 4 -42.83 -2.37 -10.31
C ALA A 4 -42.29 -3.22 -9.16
N SER A 5 -41.46 -2.61 -8.31
CA SER A 5 -40.82 -3.27 -7.20
C SER A 5 -41.89 -3.59 -6.18
N ASP A 6 -42.07 -4.88 -5.90
CA ASP A 6 -42.84 -5.41 -4.78
C ASP A 6 -42.65 -4.50 -3.55
N PRO A 7 -43.71 -4.02 -2.88
CA PRO A 7 -43.58 -3.12 -1.72
C PRO A 7 -42.57 -3.61 -0.68
N ASP A 8 -42.50 -4.93 -0.47
CA ASP A 8 -41.55 -5.56 0.45
C ASP A 8 -40.09 -5.37 0.02
N MET A 9 -39.80 -5.35 -1.29
CA MET A 9 -38.47 -5.03 -1.82
C MET A 9 -38.08 -3.58 -1.55
N ILE A 10 -39.03 -2.64 -1.70
CA ILE A 10 -38.76 -1.22 -1.44
C ILE A 10 -38.42 -1.03 0.04
N VAL A 11 -39.21 -1.64 0.94
CA VAL A 11 -38.96 -1.59 2.39
C VAL A 11 -37.60 -2.20 2.72
N ALA A 12 -37.26 -3.34 2.13
CA ALA A 12 -35.96 -3.99 2.34
C ALA A 12 -34.80 -3.09 1.87
N GLN A 13 -34.92 -2.44 0.72
CA GLN A 13 -33.88 -1.53 0.20
C GLN A 13 -33.68 -0.31 1.11
N ILE A 14 -34.77 0.29 1.60
CA ILE A 14 -34.70 1.43 2.53
C ILE A 14 -34.05 0.99 3.85
N ALA A 15 -34.43 -0.17 4.38
CA ALA A 15 -33.86 -0.71 5.61
C ALA A 15 -32.34 -0.97 5.48
N ILE A 16 -31.92 -1.60 4.38
CA ILE A 16 -30.51 -1.85 4.08
C ILE A 16 -29.75 -0.53 3.91
N GLY A 17 -30.30 0.41 3.14
CA GLY A 17 -29.71 1.74 2.95
C GLY A 17 -29.53 2.48 4.27
N GLY A 18 -30.53 2.44 5.16
CA GLY A 18 -30.46 2.99 6.51
C GLY A 18 -29.37 2.35 7.36
N LEU A 19 -29.27 1.02 7.35
CA LEU A 19 -28.22 0.29 8.08
C LEU A 19 -26.82 0.64 7.56
N VAL A 20 -26.64 0.74 6.25
CA VAL A 20 -25.36 1.15 5.64
C VAL A 20 -24.99 2.57 6.05
N LEU A 21 -25.95 3.51 6.01
CA LEU A 21 -25.72 4.89 6.43
C LEU A 21 -25.35 4.99 7.92
N VAL A 22 -26.06 4.27 8.79
CA VAL A 22 -25.73 4.21 10.23
C VAL A 22 -24.36 3.60 10.45
N GLY A 23 -24.03 2.51 9.75
CA GLY A 23 -22.72 1.88 9.82
C GLY A 23 -21.58 2.81 9.39
N LEU A 24 -21.74 3.51 8.27
CA LEU A 24 -20.79 4.51 7.79
C LEU A 24 -20.64 5.68 8.76
N TRP A 25 -21.75 6.20 9.29
CA TRP A 25 -21.71 7.27 10.29
C TRP A 25 -20.96 6.85 11.55
N ARG A 26 -21.22 5.62 12.04
CA ARG A 26 -20.51 5.07 13.20
C ARG A 26 -19.03 4.86 12.92
N LEU A 27 -18.69 4.39 11.72
CA LEU A 27 -17.30 4.22 11.29
C LEU A 27 -16.59 5.57 11.25
N VAL A 28 -17.20 6.60 10.65
CA VAL A 28 -16.64 7.95 10.59
C VAL A 28 -16.45 8.55 11.99
N GLY A 29 -17.43 8.39 12.88
CA GLY A 29 -17.30 8.80 14.28
C GLY A 29 -16.13 8.09 14.96
N TRP A 30 -16.07 6.76 14.86
CA TRP A 30 -14.98 5.97 15.43
C TRP A 30 -13.59 6.37 14.90
N VAL A 31 -13.45 6.68 13.61
CA VAL A 31 -12.19 7.15 13.02
C VAL A 31 -11.82 8.54 13.53
N ARG A 32 -12.80 9.44 13.70
CA ARG A 32 -12.56 10.80 14.21
C ARG A 32 -12.22 10.83 15.70
N ASP A 33 -12.84 9.94 16.47
CA ASP A 33 -12.61 9.79 17.91
C ASP A 33 -11.35 8.98 18.23
N ALA A 34 -10.73 8.37 17.22
CA ALA A 34 -9.48 7.65 17.40
C ALA A 34 -8.40 8.60 17.96
N PRO A 35 -7.63 8.18 18.97
CA PRO A 35 -6.64 9.04 19.58
C PRO A 35 -5.60 9.46 18.55
N THR A 36 -5.50 10.77 18.29
CA THR A 36 -4.42 11.32 17.48
C THR A 36 -3.14 11.26 18.31
N THR A 37 -2.21 10.40 17.92
CA THR A 37 -0.84 10.47 18.45
C THR A 37 -0.29 11.84 18.06
N PRO A 38 0.18 12.66 19.02
CA PRO A 38 0.81 13.93 18.70
C PRO A 38 1.98 13.67 17.77
N ASP A 39 2.20 14.59 16.82
CA ASP A 39 3.35 14.54 15.94
C ASP A 39 4.63 14.47 16.80
N PRO A 40 5.49 13.43 16.63
CA PRO A 40 6.73 13.33 17.39
C PRO A 40 7.79 14.35 16.95
N TRP A 41 7.59 15.04 15.83
CA TRP A 41 8.49 16.07 15.29
C TRP A 41 7.99 17.46 15.68
N ASP A 42 8.89 18.32 16.17
CA ASP A 42 8.59 19.69 16.53
C ASP A 42 8.72 20.64 15.33
N ALA A 43 8.15 21.84 15.46
CA ALA A 43 8.15 22.83 14.39
C ALA A 43 9.57 23.25 13.95
N GLU A 44 10.56 23.16 14.84
CA GLU A 44 11.96 23.41 14.49
C GLU A 44 12.50 22.33 13.53
N PHE A 45 12.15 21.07 13.75
CA PHE A 45 12.54 19.97 12.86
C PHE A 45 11.87 20.08 11.48
N GLU A 46 10.58 20.44 11.44
CA GLU A 46 9.90 20.72 10.17
C GLU A 46 10.56 21.85 9.38
N GLN A 47 11.01 22.91 10.08
CA GLN A 47 11.70 24.02 9.44
C GLN A 47 13.04 23.58 8.84
N LYS A 48 13.82 22.76 9.57
CA LYS A 48 15.08 22.18 9.06
C LYS A 48 14.87 21.31 7.82
N LEU A 49 13.77 20.57 7.75
CA LEU A 49 13.44 19.76 6.57
C LEU A 49 13.19 20.61 5.31
N GLN A 50 12.81 21.88 5.45
CA GLN A 50 12.59 22.80 4.33
C GLN A 50 13.87 23.55 3.91
N GLU A 51 14.96 23.44 4.68
CA GLU A 51 16.21 24.10 4.34
C GLU A 51 16.81 23.48 3.07
N PRO A 52 17.32 24.28 2.12
CA PRO A 52 17.88 23.79 0.86
C PRO A 52 19.15 22.95 1.05
N GLU A 53 19.79 23.02 2.23
CA GLU A 53 20.93 22.20 2.60
C GLU A 53 20.52 20.79 3.07
N THR A 54 19.23 20.57 3.38
CA THR A 54 18.71 19.27 3.79
C THR A 54 18.59 18.37 2.58
N GLN A 55 19.55 17.45 2.47
CA GLN A 55 19.62 16.50 1.38
C GLN A 55 18.56 15.40 1.53
N GLU A 56 17.71 15.23 0.52
CA GLU A 56 16.78 14.10 0.43
C GLU A 56 17.57 12.78 0.35
N VAL A 57 17.10 11.76 1.08
CA VAL A 57 17.71 10.43 1.08
C VAL A 57 16.68 9.37 0.76
N CYS A 58 17.13 8.24 0.21
CA CYS A 58 16.27 7.09 0.01
C CYS A 58 15.82 6.54 1.37
N HIS A 59 14.51 6.44 1.60
CA HIS A 59 13.93 5.91 2.84
C HIS A 59 14.25 4.43 3.11
N HIS A 60 14.91 3.74 2.18
CA HIS A 60 15.27 2.33 2.32
C HIS A 60 16.76 2.08 2.51
N CYS A 61 17.61 2.70 1.70
CA CYS A 61 19.06 2.48 1.76
C CYS A 61 19.85 3.72 2.18
N SER A 62 19.16 4.79 2.58
CA SER A 62 19.74 6.08 3.00
C SER A 62 20.69 6.73 2.02
N THR A 63 20.72 6.26 0.77
CA THR A 63 21.55 6.86 -0.28
C THR A 63 21.02 8.26 -0.59
N PRO A 64 21.88 9.29 -0.60
CA PRO A 64 21.52 10.63 -1.03
C PRO A 64 20.87 10.66 -2.42
N GLN A 65 19.81 11.44 -2.56
CA GLN A 65 19.07 11.58 -3.81
C GLN A 65 19.25 12.97 -4.41
N PRO A 66 19.38 13.08 -5.74
CA PRO A 66 19.27 14.37 -6.39
C PRO A 66 17.83 14.89 -6.31
N PRO A 67 17.61 16.22 -6.27
CA PRO A 67 16.27 16.80 -6.28
C PRO A 67 15.46 16.29 -7.46
N GLY A 68 14.22 15.87 -7.20
CA GLY A 68 13.31 15.36 -8.24
C GLY A 68 13.60 13.94 -8.73
N ALA A 69 14.39 13.15 -7.99
CA ALA A 69 14.58 11.74 -8.27
C ALA A 69 13.25 10.96 -8.12
N TRP A 70 12.84 10.24 -9.17
CA TRP A 70 11.67 9.36 -9.11
C TRP A 70 12.01 8.01 -8.45
N PHE A 71 13.20 7.48 -8.75
CA PHE A 71 13.71 6.21 -8.24
C PHE A 71 15.14 6.34 -7.76
N CYS A 72 15.46 5.61 -6.69
CA CYS A 72 16.81 5.53 -6.17
C CYS A 72 17.71 4.77 -7.15
N SER A 73 18.79 5.40 -7.61
CA SER A 73 19.77 4.77 -8.51
C SER A 73 20.49 3.57 -7.89
N HIS A 74 20.61 3.54 -6.55
CA HIS A 74 21.27 2.46 -5.82
C HIS A 74 20.40 1.20 -5.65
N CYS A 75 19.21 1.32 -5.04
CA CYS A 75 18.35 0.16 -4.73
C CYS A 75 17.14 -0.01 -5.67
N GLY A 76 16.86 0.97 -6.53
CA GLY A 76 15.74 0.95 -7.48
C GLY A 76 14.36 1.15 -6.86
N ARG A 77 14.25 1.60 -5.61
CA ARG A 77 12.95 1.94 -5.01
C ARG A 77 12.45 3.32 -5.44
N ALA A 78 11.14 3.46 -5.50
CA ALA A 78 10.42 4.72 -5.62
C ALA A 78 10.82 5.65 -4.46
N VAL A 79 11.31 6.86 -4.78
CA VAL A 79 11.64 7.88 -3.77
C VAL A 79 10.97 9.22 -4.04
N GLY A 80 10.56 9.47 -5.29
CA GLY A 80 9.94 10.73 -5.68
C GLY A 80 8.53 10.97 -5.13
N PRO A 81 8.06 12.23 -5.19
CA PRO A 81 6.71 12.60 -4.79
C PRO A 81 5.68 12.20 -5.85
N TYR A 82 4.61 11.49 -5.47
CA TYR A 82 3.50 11.12 -6.37
C TYR A 82 3.84 10.14 -7.50
N ASN A 83 4.83 9.26 -7.30
CA ASN A 83 5.24 8.25 -8.28
C ASN A 83 4.08 7.33 -8.72
N ASN A 84 3.07 7.17 -7.88
CA ASN A 84 1.88 6.37 -8.09
C ASN A 84 0.74 7.09 -8.82
N LEU A 85 0.82 8.41 -9.02
CA LEU A 85 -0.22 9.20 -9.68
C LEU A 85 0.15 9.65 -11.10
N MET A 86 1.44 9.56 -11.46
CA MET A 86 1.91 9.94 -12.79
C MET A 86 1.84 8.74 -13.76
N PRO A 87 1.21 8.87 -14.95
CA PRO A 87 0.91 7.73 -15.81
C PRO A 87 2.10 6.80 -16.14
N TYR A 88 3.27 7.38 -16.43
CA TYR A 88 4.46 6.59 -16.78
C TYR A 88 5.23 6.09 -15.54
N VAL A 89 5.31 6.91 -14.50
CA VAL A 89 6.06 6.57 -13.26
C VAL A 89 5.31 5.51 -12.45
N GLN A 90 3.98 5.49 -12.55
CA GLN A 90 3.12 4.55 -11.85
C GLN A 90 3.43 3.11 -12.26
N VAL A 91 3.66 2.84 -13.55
CA VAL A 91 3.99 1.47 -14.03
C VAL A 91 5.26 0.93 -13.37
N PHE A 92 6.28 1.76 -13.21
CA PHE A 92 7.52 1.36 -12.53
C PHE A 92 7.32 1.17 -11.04
N SER A 93 6.49 2.00 -10.42
CA SER A 93 6.13 1.90 -9.00
C SER A 93 5.31 0.64 -8.71
N GLU A 94 4.36 0.29 -9.58
CA GLU A 94 3.63 -0.98 -9.55
C GLU A 94 4.60 -2.16 -9.70
N GLY A 95 5.55 -2.08 -10.63
CA GLY A 95 6.61 -3.07 -10.79
C GLY A 95 7.43 -3.28 -9.51
N GLU A 96 7.75 -2.20 -8.78
CA GLU A 96 8.41 -2.32 -7.48
C GLU A 96 7.52 -3.07 -6.47
N VAL A 97 6.23 -2.76 -6.39
CA VAL A 97 5.28 -3.44 -5.51
C VAL A 97 5.21 -4.94 -5.82
N PHE A 98 5.08 -5.32 -7.09
CA PHE A 98 5.05 -6.72 -7.50
C PHE A 98 6.37 -7.43 -7.19
N ARG A 99 7.52 -6.79 -7.44
CA ARG A 99 8.85 -7.32 -7.08
C ARG A 99 8.97 -7.56 -5.58
N ASN A 100 8.58 -6.57 -4.77
CA ASN A 100 8.57 -6.70 -3.30
C ASN A 100 7.70 -7.86 -2.83
N GLY A 101 6.59 -8.15 -3.54
CA GLY A 101 5.74 -9.33 -3.28
C GLY A 101 6.48 -10.68 -3.32
N VAL A 102 7.48 -10.81 -4.20
CA VAL A 102 8.23 -12.07 -4.39
C VAL A 102 9.60 -12.08 -3.73
N THR A 103 10.11 -10.92 -3.29
CA THR A 103 11.43 -10.79 -2.66
C THR A 103 11.38 -10.49 -1.16
N CYS A 104 10.38 -9.73 -0.69
CA CYS A 104 10.31 -9.30 0.71
C CYS A 104 9.53 -10.30 1.58
N ARG A 105 9.94 -10.44 2.85
CA ARG A 105 9.19 -11.21 3.85
C ARG A 105 8.08 -10.34 4.44
N PHE A 106 6.92 -10.96 4.70
CA PHE A 106 5.73 -10.26 5.19
C PHE A 106 5.26 -10.80 6.55
N ARG A 107 4.97 -9.91 7.50
CA ARG A 107 4.41 -10.25 8.82
C ARG A 107 2.99 -10.82 8.71
N ASN A 108 2.11 -10.16 7.93
CA ASN A 108 0.70 -10.54 7.75
C ASN A 108 0.47 -11.28 6.42
N ARG A 109 1.02 -12.49 6.33
CA ARG A 109 1.10 -13.27 5.07
C ARG A 109 -0.24 -13.49 4.36
N ARG A 110 -1.33 -13.79 5.07
CA ARG A 110 -2.63 -14.10 4.44
C ARG A 110 -3.26 -12.85 3.83
N LEU A 111 -3.36 -11.77 4.60
CA LEU A 111 -3.90 -10.50 4.14
C LEU A 111 -3.11 -9.97 2.93
N ILE A 112 -1.77 -10.01 3.02
CA ILE A 112 -0.90 -9.51 1.96
C ILE A 112 -1.00 -10.39 0.70
N ALA A 113 -1.05 -11.72 0.84
CA ALA A 113 -1.25 -12.62 -0.30
C ALA A 113 -2.61 -12.38 -1.00
N THR A 114 -3.70 -12.17 -0.24
CA THR A 114 -5.00 -11.81 -0.80
C THR A 114 -4.94 -10.48 -1.54
N GLY A 115 -4.27 -9.48 -0.97
CA GLY A 115 -4.06 -8.18 -1.63
C GLY A 115 -3.34 -8.30 -2.96
N PHE A 116 -2.21 -9.02 -2.99
CA PHE A 116 -1.47 -9.29 -4.23
C PHE A 116 -2.29 -10.08 -5.25
N PHE A 117 -3.09 -11.05 -4.81
CA PHE A 117 -3.97 -11.80 -5.70
C PHE A 117 -5.00 -10.89 -6.38
N LEU A 118 -5.69 -10.03 -5.62
CA LEU A 118 -6.66 -9.08 -6.15
C LEU A 118 -6.02 -8.05 -7.08
N MET A 119 -4.87 -7.48 -6.69
CA MET A 119 -4.08 -6.55 -7.52
C MET A 119 -3.67 -7.18 -8.86
N THR A 120 -3.16 -8.41 -8.81
CA THR A 120 -2.73 -9.13 -10.02
C THR A 120 -3.89 -9.36 -10.99
N LEU A 121 -5.05 -9.75 -10.46
CA LEU A 121 -6.25 -9.97 -11.26
C LEU A 121 -6.78 -8.67 -11.89
N ALA A 122 -6.68 -7.54 -11.18
CA ALA A 122 -7.17 -6.24 -11.63
C ALA A 122 -6.26 -5.58 -12.68
N ILE A 123 -4.93 -5.64 -12.48
CA ILE A 123 -3.96 -4.89 -13.31
C ILE A 123 -3.52 -5.71 -14.53
N ASN A 124 -3.16 -6.98 -14.34
CA ASN A 124 -2.55 -7.76 -15.41
C ASN A 124 -2.94 -9.25 -15.35
N PRO A 125 -4.16 -9.59 -15.79
CA PRO A 125 -4.64 -10.97 -15.76
C PRO A 125 -3.83 -11.90 -16.68
N LEU A 126 -3.14 -11.37 -17.69
CA LEU A 126 -2.37 -12.15 -18.65
C LEU A 126 -1.15 -12.83 -18.01
N PHE A 127 -0.40 -12.10 -17.18
CA PHE A 127 0.79 -12.63 -16.49
C PHE A 127 0.50 -13.15 -15.07
N ALA A 128 -0.77 -13.11 -14.65
CA ALA A 128 -1.21 -13.58 -13.35
C ALA A 128 -0.73 -14.98 -12.95
N PRO A 129 -0.81 -16.04 -13.79
CA PRO A 129 -0.42 -17.38 -13.36
C PRO A 129 1.08 -17.47 -13.03
N ILE A 130 1.93 -16.78 -13.78
CA ILE A 130 3.38 -16.75 -13.54
C ILE A 130 3.68 -16.03 -12.23
N TYR A 131 3.09 -14.85 -12.04
CA TYR A 131 3.31 -14.06 -10.82
C TYR A 131 2.83 -14.80 -9.56
N LEU A 132 1.61 -15.35 -9.60
CA LEU A 132 1.04 -16.09 -8.48
C LEU A 132 1.86 -17.35 -8.16
N PHE A 133 2.38 -18.04 -9.17
CA PHE A 133 3.29 -19.16 -8.95
C PHE A 133 4.56 -18.74 -8.20
N LEU A 134 5.21 -17.64 -8.62
CA LEU A 134 6.40 -17.11 -7.95
C LEU A 134 6.08 -16.65 -6.52
N LEU A 135 4.98 -15.95 -6.32
CA LEU A 135 4.51 -15.49 -5.02
C LEU A 135 4.26 -16.68 -4.07
N LEU A 136 3.51 -17.69 -4.50
CA LEU A 136 3.22 -18.87 -3.68
C LEU A 136 4.49 -19.68 -3.39
N SER A 137 5.39 -19.79 -4.36
CA SER A 137 6.68 -20.47 -4.19
C SER A 137 7.55 -19.76 -3.16
N HIS A 138 7.67 -18.44 -3.25
CA HIS A 138 8.40 -17.63 -2.28
C HIS A 138 7.80 -17.78 -0.88
N LEU A 139 6.49 -17.60 -0.77
CA LEU A 139 5.76 -17.77 0.47
C LEU A 139 5.96 -19.17 1.08
N LYS A 140 5.96 -20.25 0.27
CA LYS A 140 6.24 -21.61 0.75
C LYS A 140 7.68 -21.75 1.25
N ARG A 141 8.66 -21.18 0.55
CA ARG A 141 10.09 -21.24 0.90
C ARG A 141 10.41 -20.51 2.22
N SER A 142 9.81 -19.35 2.46
CA SER A 142 10.03 -18.59 3.70
C SER A 142 9.49 -19.28 4.97
N ARG A 143 8.74 -20.39 4.83
CA ARG A 143 8.18 -21.15 5.96
C ARG A 143 9.23 -21.96 6.74
N GLY A 144 10.44 -22.13 6.18
CA GLY A 144 11.48 -23.01 6.75
C GLY A 144 12.78 -22.32 7.18
N GLY A 145 12.88 -20.98 7.14
CA GLY A 145 14.11 -20.26 7.47
C GLY A 145 14.00 -19.46 8.78
N PRO A 146 15.03 -19.45 9.65
CA PRO A 146 15.06 -18.57 10.81
C PRO A 146 14.94 -17.09 10.38
N VAL A 147 14.34 -16.27 11.23
CA VAL A 147 14.25 -14.83 11.05
C VAL A 147 15.59 -14.24 11.45
N SER A 148 16.50 -14.03 10.49
CA SER A 148 17.68 -13.19 10.74
C SER A 148 17.27 -11.72 10.65
N ALA A 149 17.82 -10.89 11.53
CA ALA A 149 17.57 -9.46 11.60
C ALA A 149 17.96 -8.72 10.30
N GLU A 150 18.92 -9.24 9.54
CA GLU A 150 19.34 -8.72 8.21
C GLU A 150 18.24 -8.80 7.13
N ASP A 151 17.30 -9.74 7.25
CA ASP A 151 16.28 -10.00 6.21
C ASP A 151 15.05 -9.07 6.32
N GLN A 152 15.06 -8.13 7.28
CA GLN A 152 14.03 -7.11 7.46
C GLN A 152 14.26 -5.84 6.63
N GLY A 153 15.33 -5.79 5.81
CA GLY A 153 15.57 -4.68 4.91
C GLY A 153 15.98 -3.39 5.63
N VAL A 154 16.79 -3.54 6.68
CA VAL A 154 17.65 -2.49 7.24
C VAL A 154 19.07 -3.06 7.18
N PRO A 155 20.02 -2.42 6.47
CA PRO A 155 21.43 -2.80 6.61
C PRO A 155 21.90 -2.65 8.05
#